data_AF-A0A2V7HXB9-F1
#
_entry.id   AF-A0A2V7HXB9-F1
#
_cell.length_a   1.000
_cell.length_b   1.000
_cell.length_c   1.000
_cell.angle_alpha   90.00
_cell.angle_beta   90.00
_cell.angle_gamma   90.00
#
_symmetry.space_group_name_H-M   'P 1'
#
loop_
_entity.id
_entity.type
_entity.pdbx_description
1 polymer ?
#
loop_
_entity_poly.entity_id
_entity_poly.type
_entity_poly.pdbx_seq_one_letter_code
_entity_poly.pdbx_strand_id
1 'polypeptide(L)' 'MREEKRRRLEAKGWKVGTAQEFLRLSAEQAAYIELKVRLAM' A
#
# COMPACT_ATOMS: atom_id res chain seq x y z
N MET A 1 -3.96 7.66 -5.47
CA MET A 1 -3.65 7.17 -6.84
C MET A 1 -4.82 7.54 -7.75
N ARG A 2 -4.59 7.95 -9.01
CA ARG A 2 -5.70 8.21 -9.98
C ARG A 2 -6.30 6.88 -10.46
N GLU A 3 -7.63 6.76 -10.48
CA GLU A 3 -8.34 5.51 -10.86
C GLU A 3 -8.03 5.03 -12.28
N GLU A 4 -7.91 5.94 -13.24
CA GLU A 4 -7.60 5.61 -14.64
C GLU A 4 -6.26 4.88 -14.75
N LYS A 5 -5.25 5.34 -13.99
CA LYS A 5 -3.94 4.69 -13.92
C LYS A 5 -4.06 3.28 -13.34
N ARG A 6 -4.93 3.07 -12.35
CA ARG A 6 -5.18 1.75 -11.76
C ARG A 6 -5.76 0.79 -12.79
N ARG A 7 -6.85 1.18 -13.45
CA ARG A 7 -7.51 0.36 -14.48
C ARG A 7 -6.56 -0.03 -15.61
N ARG A 8 -5.73 0.92 -16.07
CA ARG A 8 -4.72 0.65 -17.12
C ARG A 8 -3.66 -0.35 -16.69
N LEU A 9 -3.27 -0.36 -15.42
CA LEU A 9 -2.28 -1.29 -14.88
C LEU A 9 -2.90 -2.68 -14.69
N GLU A 10 -4.10 -2.77 -14.12
CA GLU A 10 -4.83 -4.02 -13.94
C GLU A 10 -5.15 -4.69 -15.29
N ALA A 11 -5.58 -3.94 -16.30
CA ALA A 11 -5.81 -4.45 -17.66
C ALA A 11 -4.53 -5.00 -18.33
N LYS A 12 -3.36 -4.56 -17.90
CA LYS A 12 -2.05 -5.05 -18.35
C LYS A 12 -1.52 -6.20 -17.47
N GLY A 13 -2.34 -6.77 -16.59
CA GLY A 13 -1.98 -7.87 -15.71
C GLY A 13 -1.19 -7.46 -14.46
N TRP A 14 -1.08 -6.17 -14.16
CA TRP A 14 -0.39 -5.72 -12.96
C TRP A 14 -1.32 -5.80 -11.74
N LYS A 15 -0.84 -6.43 -10.66
CA LYS A 15 -1.54 -6.41 -9.38
C LYS A 15 -1.35 -5.05 -8.72
N VAL A 16 -2.45 -4.34 -8.48
CA VAL A 16 -2.45 -3.11 -7.68
C VAL A 16 -2.94 -3.46 -6.27
N GLY A 17 -2.21 -2.98 -5.25
CA GLY A 17 -2.50 -3.23 -3.85
C GLY A 17 -1.81 -2.21 -2.95
N THR A 18 -1.91 -2.43 -1.65
CA THR A 18 -1.35 -1.59 -0.60
C THR A 18 0.09 -1.96 -0.26
N ALA A 19 0.81 -1.06 0.39
CA ALA A 19 2.14 -1.35 0.94
C ALA A 19 2.09 -2.50 1.97
N GLN A 20 1.01 -2.59 2.75
CA GLN A 20 0.79 -3.66 3.71
C GLN A 20 0.75 -5.03 3.04
N GLU A 21 0.03 -5.16 1.93
CA GLU A 21 -0.06 -6.42 1.16
C GLU A 21 1.28 -6.76 0.48
N PHE A 22 1.96 -5.75 -0.07
CA PHE A 22 3.25 -5.94 -0.74
C PHE A 22 4.34 -6.42 0.23
N LEU A 23 4.42 -5.79 1.41
CA LEU A 23 5.39 -6.12 2.46
C LEU A 23 4.91 -7.26 3.37
N ARG A 24 3.69 -7.77 3.16
CA ARG A 24 3.05 -8.84 3.96
C ARG A 24 3.05 -8.53 5.46
N LEU A 25 2.73 -7.30 5.81
CA LEU A 25 2.75 -6.87 7.20
C LEU A 25 1.53 -7.40 7.96
N SER A 26 1.76 -7.85 9.19
CA SER A 26 0.68 -8.05 10.15
C SER A 26 0.01 -6.72 10.49
N ALA A 27 -1.21 -6.78 11.04
CA ALA A 27 -1.91 -5.59 11.49
C ALA A 27 -1.10 -4.80 12.55
N GLU A 28 -0.41 -5.50 13.43
CA GLU A 28 0.46 -4.91 14.45
C GLU A 28 1.68 -4.19 13.83
N GLN A 29 2.34 -4.83 12.86
CA GLN A 29 3.48 -4.23 12.15
C GLN A 29 3.06 -2.98 11.36
N ALA A 30 1.91 -3.03 10.69
CA ALA A 30 1.37 -1.88 9.96
C ALA A 30 1.08 -0.71 10.91
N ALA A 31 0.46 -0.98 12.07
CA ALA A 31 0.18 0.02 13.09
C ALA A 31 1.46 0.64 13.67
N TYR A 32 2.50 -0.16 13.91
CA TYR A 32 3.79 0.33 14.39
C TYR A 32 4.49 1.25 13.39
N ILE A 33 4.46 0.91 12.10
CA ILE A 33 5.02 1.75 11.03
C ILE A 33 4.23 3.07 10.94
N GLU A 34 2.91 3.01 10.95
CA GLU A 34 2.05 4.19 10.94
C GLU A 34 2.34 5.13 12.12
N LEU A 35 2.54 4.57 13.32
CA LEU A 35 2.95 5.34 14.50
C LEU A 35 4.30 6.05 14.28
N LYS A 36 5.30 5.35 13.76
CA LYS A 36 6.61 5.95 13.47
C LYS A 36 6.52 7.06 12.42
N VAL A 37 5.75 6.84 11.36
CA VAL A 37 5.55 7.85 10.30
C VAL A 37 4.95 9.12 10.88
N ARG A 38 3.94 9.01 11.74
CA ARG A 38 3.30 10.17 12.39
C ARG A 38 4.23 10.94 13.33
N LEU A 39 5.15 10.27 14.01
CA LEU A 39 6.11 10.91 14.91
C LEU A 39 7.29 11.56 14.17
N ALA A 40 7.54 11.15 12.93
CA ALA A 40 8.61 11.72 12.10
C ALA A 40 8.15 12.94 11.29
N MET A 41 6.85 13.26 11.26
CA MET A 41 6.25 14.40 10.57
C MET A 41 5.91 15.56 11.50
#